data_AF-A0A1Y1ZUU4-F1
#
_entry.id   AF-A0A1Y1ZUU4-F1
#
_cell.length_a   1.000
_cell.length_b   1.000
_cell.length_c   1.000
_cell.angle_alpha   90.00
_cell.angle_beta   90.00
_cell.angle_gamma   90.00
#
_symmetry.space_group_name_H-M   'P 1'
#
loop_
_entity.id
_entity.type
_entity.pdbx_description
1 polymer ?
#
loop_
_entity_poly.entity_id
_entity_poly.type
_entity_poly.pdbx_seq_one_letter_code
_entity_poly.pdbx_strand_id
1 'polypeptide(L)'
;MSAGSLQPKKADDPSYAVEIPEDIKQEIDKYAKESLERSETLYRSVAGKFKLRTDVFSGASSIERFQLEESIEKAIVKGKEMDSARKKSLSKKSGTHLVNFANSLRGLLIGYTEMKGIIGGAAPPFSQIAYGGLHVLLFIGINKIRREDSIKDTLDELALAMPRMRNYGRALQGHKQEDLPMRKLLIEVYIAAMEFPKCAIKYYTQKSYKRNLRLVYKPEQMVKEVADRITKAITSISDEAIGGIFVTQRQQGLEMQVVASDTQQIVAAYRKTQENQHRRHIRQLRQNLSLSTNDYVSPTLEDLRNILEGSFSKSPRRAGKKDKVLMELNLIKLLQLPEFKRWQNGPRSSLLVLSGSNYDDHYSRTRLCWLSSAIIEVASNIAPNHGRAVYSPRRVLPPTSTESPQKALSTAVIQLLEADMALCDEVVDMINCSAGVSIKEQIKNLEIIMEHSSASTIYLLFDRIDLFDKHGVSPVDFIISLLRVIKVQGKVVKVLVTAEGVRWKKDEELLASNNGKALRDGLEDEQLILKLQWMQPEAEDSEWN
;
A
#
# COMPACT_ATOMS: atom_id res chain seq x y z
N MET A 1 1.83 4.22 -16.46
CA MET A 1 1.75 5.69 -16.24
C MET A 1 3.11 6.17 -15.77
N SER A 2 3.82 6.96 -16.58
CA SER A 2 5.19 7.39 -16.30
C SER A 2 5.17 8.64 -15.40
N ALA A 3 5.89 8.58 -14.28
CA ALA A 3 6.03 9.70 -13.35
C ALA A 3 6.93 10.78 -13.98
N GLY A 4 6.31 11.82 -14.51
CA GLY A 4 7.02 12.98 -15.06
C GLY A 4 7.78 13.72 -13.95
N SER A 5 9.09 13.89 -14.14
CA SER A 5 9.94 14.65 -13.22
C SER A 5 9.55 16.13 -13.23
N LEU A 6 9.07 16.64 -12.11
CA LEU A 6 8.87 18.08 -11.89
C LEU A 6 10.23 18.76 -11.76
N GLN A 7 10.69 19.43 -12.83
CA GLN A 7 11.80 20.35 -12.71
C GLN A 7 11.35 21.61 -11.95
N PRO A 8 12.21 22.18 -11.07
CA PRO A 8 11.90 23.41 -10.35
C PRO A 8 11.80 24.57 -11.36
N LYS A 9 10.59 25.13 -11.51
CA LYS A 9 10.34 26.32 -12.34
C LYS A 9 11.12 27.53 -11.83
N LYS A 10 11.60 28.38 -12.76
CA LYS A 10 12.39 29.58 -12.47
C LYS A 10 11.54 30.66 -11.77
N ALA A 11 12.15 31.42 -10.87
CA ALA A 11 11.49 32.42 -10.03
C ALA A 11 10.96 33.68 -10.79
N ASP A 12 11.27 33.82 -12.08
CA ASP A 12 10.91 34.99 -12.89
C ASP A 12 9.70 34.72 -13.82
N ASP A 13 8.98 33.62 -13.63
CA ASP A 13 7.80 33.31 -14.44
C ASP A 13 6.63 34.24 -14.01
N PRO A 14 6.10 35.08 -14.93
CA PRO A 14 5.07 36.08 -14.63
C PRO A 14 3.74 35.47 -14.19
N SER A 15 3.51 34.17 -14.40
CA SER A 15 2.33 33.46 -13.88
C SER A 15 2.29 33.37 -12.35
N TYR A 16 3.37 33.73 -11.67
CA TYR A 16 3.46 33.78 -10.20
C TYR A 16 3.24 35.18 -9.61
N ALA A 17 2.98 36.20 -10.43
CA ALA A 17 2.72 37.53 -9.94
C ALA A 17 1.38 37.58 -9.19
N VAL A 18 1.44 37.94 -7.92
CA VAL A 18 0.24 38.15 -7.11
C VAL A 18 -0.41 39.46 -7.53
N GLU A 19 -1.67 39.42 -7.99
CA GLU A 19 -2.44 40.64 -8.25
C GLU A 19 -2.59 41.45 -6.96
N ILE A 20 -2.00 42.64 -6.94
CA ILE A 20 -2.14 43.61 -5.84
C ILE A 20 -3.41 44.43 -6.10
N PRO A 21 -4.28 44.59 -5.10
CA PRO A 21 -5.40 45.53 -5.16
C PRO A 21 -4.95 46.94 -5.60
N GLU A 22 -5.71 47.57 -6.50
CA GLU A 22 -5.31 48.82 -7.16
C GLU A 22 -5.13 49.98 -6.17
N ASP A 23 -5.88 50.00 -5.06
CA ASP A 23 -5.75 50.96 -3.97
C ASP A 23 -4.39 50.84 -3.25
N ILE A 24 -3.97 49.61 -2.94
CA ILE A 24 -2.67 49.32 -2.32
C ILE A 24 -1.54 49.68 -3.30
N LYS A 25 -1.72 49.39 -4.58
CA LYS A 25 -0.77 49.74 -5.62
C LYS A 25 -0.58 51.25 -5.75
N GLN A 26 -1.65 52.05 -5.67
CA GLN A 26 -1.58 53.51 -5.67
C GLN A 26 -0.86 54.08 -4.44
N GLU A 27 -1.10 53.50 -3.26
CA GLU A 27 -0.41 53.89 -2.02
C GLU A 27 1.09 53.57 -2.10
N ILE A 28 1.43 52.40 -2.63
CA ILE A 28 2.80 51.98 -2.94
C ILE A 28 3.42 52.98 -3.92
N ASP A 29 2.83 53.24 -5.08
CA ASP A 29 3.38 54.16 -6.09
C ASP A 29 3.60 55.58 -5.56
N LYS A 30 2.67 56.11 -4.75
CA LYS A 30 2.82 57.42 -4.09
C LYS A 30 4.01 57.43 -3.15
N TYR A 31 4.12 56.43 -2.27
CA TYR A 31 5.26 56.31 -1.37
C TYR A 31 6.58 56.13 -2.14
N ALA A 32 6.57 55.43 -3.27
CA ALA A 32 7.72 55.24 -4.16
C ALA A 32 8.31 56.55 -4.61
N LYS A 33 7.44 57.42 -5.12
CA LYS A 33 7.82 58.68 -5.74
C LYS A 33 8.43 59.63 -4.71
N GLU A 34 7.75 59.79 -3.57
CA GLU A 34 8.28 60.58 -2.44
C GLU A 34 9.60 60.03 -1.91
N SER A 35 9.70 58.70 -1.82
CA SER A 35 10.90 58.00 -1.37
C SER A 35 12.06 58.18 -2.34
N LEU A 36 11.83 58.11 -3.65
CA LEU A 36 12.84 58.27 -4.70
C LEU A 36 13.49 59.65 -4.61
N GLU A 37 12.69 60.71 -4.61
CA GLU A 37 13.15 62.10 -4.56
C GLU A 37 13.99 62.37 -3.29
N ARG A 38 13.53 61.85 -2.13
CA ARG A 38 14.26 61.96 -0.86
C ARG A 38 15.57 61.15 -0.87
N SER A 39 15.58 59.99 -1.52
CA SER A 39 16.74 59.11 -1.58
C SER A 39 17.82 59.66 -2.51
N GLU A 40 17.46 60.19 -3.68
CA GLU A 40 18.42 60.84 -4.57
C GLU A 40 19.10 62.04 -3.90
N THR A 41 18.33 62.86 -3.20
CA THR A 41 18.87 64.00 -2.43
C THR A 41 19.85 63.52 -1.36
N LEU A 42 19.50 62.47 -0.63
CA LEU A 42 20.38 61.85 0.38
C LEU A 42 21.66 61.32 -0.26
N TYR A 43 21.56 60.57 -1.35
CA TYR A 43 22.70 59.95 -2.03
C TYR A 43 23.66 61.00 -2.61
N ARG A 44 23.14 62.08 -3.22
CA ARG A 44 23.98 63.21 -3.67
C ARG A 44 24.72 63.90 -2.52
N SER A 45 24.06 64.06 -1.37
CA SER A 45 24.70 64.61 -0.16
C SER A 45 25.84 63.73 0.37
N VAL A 46 25.67 62.40 0.30
CA VAL A 46 26.68 61.41 0.69
C VAL A 46 27.90 61.51 -0.21
N ALA A 47 27.69 61.58 -1.53
CA ALA A 47 28.74 61.65 -2.53
C ALA A 47 29.72 62.82 -2.27
N GLY A 48 29.16 64.01 -2.04
CA GLY A 48 29.94 65.21 -1.76
C GLY A 48 30.75 65.11 -0.46
N LYS A 49 30.17 64.50 0.60
CA LYS A 49 30.83 64.36 1.90
C LYS A 49 32.01 63.40 1.89
N PHE A 50 31.96 62.35 1.08
CA PHE A 50 32.97 61.30 1.08
C PHE A 50 34.01 61.44 -0.04
N LYS A 51 33.98 62.55 -0.81
CA LYS A 51 34.81 62.75 -2.02
C LYS A 51 34.75 61.55 -2.95
N LEU A 52 33.55 60.97 -3.06
CA LEU A 52 33.35 59.80 -3.90
C LEU A 52 33.28 60.29 -5.33
N ARG A 53 33.79 59.47 -6.25
CA ARG A 53 33.59 59.79 -7.66
C ARG A 53 32.09 59.95 -7.88
N THR A 54 31.74 61.05 -8.52
CA THR A 54 30.35 61.46 -8.79
C THR A 54 29.62 60.48 -9.71
N ASP A 55 30.37 59.68 -10.49
CA ASP A 55 29.88 58.61 -11.37
C ASP A 55 29.12 57.49 -10.61
N VAL A 56 29.53 57.17 -9.38
CA VAL A 56 28.86 56.16 -8.53
C VAL A 56 27.48 56.63 -8.07
N PHE A 57 27.25 57.94 -8.00
CA PHE A 57 26.03 58.52 -7.40
C PHE A 57 25.08 59.16 -8.41
N SER A 58 25.57 59.61 -9.57
CA SER A 58 24.71 60.09 -10.66
C SER A 58 23.88 58.98 -11.32
N GLY A 59 24.19 57.71 -11.02
CA GLY A 59 23.45 56.53 -11.47
C GLY A 59 22.90 55.66 -10.35
N ALA A 60 22.83 56.13 -9.09
CA ALA A 60 22.35 55.30 -7.97
C ALA A 60 20.89 54.82 -8.16
N SER A 61 20.06 55.60 -8.88
CA SER A 61 18.71 55.22 -9.28
C SER A 61 18.67 54.31 -10.52
N SER A 62 19.79 54.05 -11.19
CA SER A 62 19.92 53.13 -12.31
C SER A 62 20.75 51.88 -11.97
N ILE A 63 21.11 51.67 -10.70
CA ILE A 63 21.87 50.47 -10.30
C ILE A 63 20.97 49.25 -10.41
N GLU A 64 21.34 48.36 -11.31
CA GLU A 64 20.70 47.06 -11.43
C GLU A 64 21.26 46.07 -10.42
N ARG A 65 20.46 45.04 -10.11
CA ARG A 65 20.83 43.95 -9.20
C ARG A 65 22.23 43.39 -9.50
N PHE A 66 22.53 43.12 -10.78
CA PHE A 66 23.80 42.52 -11.20
C PHE A 66 25.01 43.40 -10.82
N GLN A 67 24.89 44.72 -10.96
CA GLN A 67 25.97 45.66 -10.61
C GLN A 67 26.22 45.71 -9.10
N LEU A 68 25.16 45.57 -8.29
CA LEU A 68 25.29 45.45 -6.84
C LEU A 68 25.94 44.12 -6.44
N GLU A 69 25.52 43.00 -7.03
CA GLU A 69 26.13 41.69 -6.78
C GLU A 69 27.63 41.69 -7.12
N GLU A 70 28.00 42.25 -8.27
CA GLU A 70 29.41 42.40 -8.67
C GLU A 70 30.19 43.26 -7.67
N SER A 71 29.58 44.34 -7.19
CA SER A 71 30.19 45.22 -6.18
C SER A 71 30.40 44.52 -4.84
N ILE A 72 29.44 43.67 -4.43
CA ILE A 72 29.55 42.84 -3.22
C ILE A 72 30.70 41.83 -3.38
N GLU A 73 30.81 41.16 -4.53
CA GLU A 73 31.90 40.21 -4.78
C GLU A 73 33.26 40.90 -4.73
N LYS A 74 33.40 42.06 -5.37
CA LYS A 74 34.62 42.88 -5.30
C LYS A 74 34.95 43.27 -3.86
N ALA A 75 33.95 43.61 -3.05
CA ALA A 75 34.15 43.94 -1.63
C ALA A 75 34.63 42.74 -0.80
N ILE A 76 34.13 41.53 -1.07
CA ILE A 76 34.56 40.30 -0.41
C ILE A 76 36.00 39.95 -0.80
N VAL A 77 36.33 40.01 -2.09
CA VAL A 77 37.71 39.76 -2.57
C VAL A 77 38.68 40.73 -1.92
N LYS A 78 38.35 42.03 -1.94
CA LYS A 78 39.15 43.07 -1.28
C LYS A 78 39.29 42.81 0.23
N GLY A 79 38.23 42.38 0.91
CA GLY A 79 38.27 42.00 2.32
C GLY A 79 39.24 40.85 2.59
N LYS A 80 39.23 39.81 1.75
CA LYS A 80 40.17 38.67 1.83
C LYS A 80 41.62 39.08 1.55
N GLU A 81 41.84 39.93 0.55
CA GLU A 81 43.17 40.50 0.25
C GLU A 81 43.72 41.35 1.41
N MET A 82 42.85 42.13 2.05
CA MET A 82 43.23 42.92 3.23
C MET A 82 43.65 42.03 4.41
N ASP A 83 43.02 40.87 4.58
CA ASP A 83 43.38 39.90 5.62
C ASP A 83 44.68 39.15 5.27
N SER A 84 44.91 38.80 3.99
CA SER A 84 46.10 38.07 3.54
C SER A 84 47.37 38.93 3.51
N ALA A 85 47.25 40.22 3.15
CA ALA A 85 48.38 41.16 3.07
C ALA A 85 48.94 41.57 4.45
N ARG A 86 48.25 41.27 5.56
CA ARG A 86 48.56 41.83 6.88
C ARG A 86 48.80 40.76 7.94
N LYS A 87 49.75 39.86 7.67
CA LYS A 87 50.06 38.68 8.53
C LYS A 87 50.57 39.00 9.96
N LYS A 88 50.96 40.24 10.33
CA LYS A 88 51.62 40.56 11.62
C LYS A 88 51.01 41.70 12.48
N SER A 89 49.81 42.23 12.19
CA SER A 89 49.24 43.39 12.94
C SER A 89 47.89 43.10 13.62
N LEU A 90 47.64 43.73 14.78
CA LEU A 90 46.35 43.84 15.49
C LEU A 90 45.17 44.30 14.59
N SER A 91 45.44 44.75 13.36
CA SER A 91 44.45 45.16 12.37
C SER A 91 43.79 44.01 11.56
N LYS A 92 44.05 42.73 11.87
CA LYS A 92 43.45 41.57 11.18
C LYS A 92 41.91 41.58 11.16
N LYS A 93 41.26 42.26 12.10
CA LYS A 93 39.79 42.22 12.21
C LYS A 93 39.10 42.89 11.01
N SER A 94 39.71 43.87 10.34
CA SER A 94 38.97 44.73 9.40
C SER A 94 38.58 44.08 8.07
N GLY A 95 39.40 43.16 7.51
CA GLY A 95 39.02 42.48 6.28
C GLY A 95 37.90 41.48 6.56
N THR A 96 38.01 40.73 7.67
CA THR A 96 36.94 39.84 8.15
C THR A 96 35.62 40.60 8.41
N HIS A 97 35.66 41.79 9.03
CA HIS A 97 34.45 42.62 9.20
C HIS A 97 33.84 43.04 7.85
N LEU A 98 34.66 43.41 6.87
CA LEU A 98 34.18 43.76 5.54
C LEU A 98 33.55 42.56 4.81
N VAL A 99 34.20 41.39 4.87
CA VAL A 99 33.65 40.15 4.30
C VAL A 99 32.31 39.82 4.94
N ASN A 100 32.21 39.85 6.27
CA ASN A 100 30.97 39.56 6.97
C ASN A 100 29.87 40.56 6.60
N PHE A 101 30.18 41.86 6.58
CA PHE A 101 29.22 42.87 6.17
C PHE A 101 28.73 42.69 4.74
N ALA A 102 29.64 42.40 3.80
CA ALA A 102 29.29 42.16 2.40
C ALA A 102 28.43 40.89 2.24
N ASN A 103 28.72 39.83 3.02
CA ASN A 103 27.90 38.62 3.05
C ASN A 103 26.50 38.87 3.62
N SER A 104 26.37 39.66 4.68
CA SER A 104 25.07 40.00 5.26
C SER A 104 24.26 40.90 4.31
N LEU A 105 24.93 41.83 3.63
CA LEU A 105 24.32 42.62 2.57
C LEU A 105 23.84 41.74 1.40
N ARG A 106 24.61 40.70 1.04
CA ARG A 106 24.18 39.69 0.07
C ARG A 106 22.94 38.94 0.53
N GLY A 107 22.91 38.49 1.78
CA GLY A 107 21.75 37.80 2.35
C GLY A 107 20.49 38.67 2.30
N LEU A 108 20.62 39.93 2.69
CA LEU A 108 19.56 40.93 2.59
C LEU A 108 19.11 41.13 1.13
N LEU A 109 20.06 41.25 0.19
CA LEU A 109 19.77 41.41 -1.24
C LEU A 109 19.01 40.22 -1.83
N ILE A 110 19.40 38.99 -1.48
CA ILE A 110 18.74 37.77 -1.95
C ILE A 110 17.30 37.76 -1.44
N GLY A 111 17.09 37.94 -0.13
CA GLY A 111 15.75 37.94 0.44
C GLY A 111 14.88 39.09 -0.09
N TYR A 112 15.46 40.27 -0.31
CA TYR A 112 14.77 41.39 -0.96
C TYR A 112 14.32 41.04 -2.39
N THR A 113 15.19 40.40 -3.17
CA THR A 113 14.88 39.99 -4.54
C THR A 113 13.74 38.96 -4.57
N GLU A 114 13.76 38.00 -3.64
CA GLU A 114 12.71 37.00 -3.51
C GLU A 114 11.37 37.65 -3.13
N MET A 115 11.35 38.61 -2.20
CA MET A 115 10.14 39.38 -1.87
C MET A 115 9.63 40.21 -3.04
N LYS A 116 10.52 40.81 -3.83
CA LYS A 116 10.14 41.54 -5.05
C LYS A 116 9.38 40.62 -6.03
N GLY A 117 9.80 39.36 -6.17
CA GLY A 117 9.10 38.36 -6.98
C GLY A 117 7.70 38.06 -6.45
N ILE A 118 7.55 37.94 -5.12
CA ILE A 118 6.25 37.69 -4.46
C ILE A 118 5.29 38.88 -4.63
N ILE A 119 5.78 40.10 -4.53
CA ILE A 119 4.99 41.35 -4.68
C ILE A 119 4.71 41.65 -6.17
N GLY A 120 5.01 40.72 -7.08
CA GLY A 120 4.42 40.72 -8.43
C GLY A 120 4.78 41.91 -9.30
N GLY A 121 6.02 42.42 -9.23
CA GLY A 121 6.51 43.46 -10.14
C GLY A 121 5.76 44.81 -10.06
N ALA A 122 4.83 44.99 -9.12
CA ALA A 122 3.98 46.18 -8.95
C ALA A 122 4.75 47.43 -8.48
N ALA A 123 6.07 47.33 -8.38
CA ALA A 123 6.94 48.34 -7.81
C ALA A 123 8.31 48.40 -8.52
N PRO A 124 8.39 48.48 -9.88
CA PRO A 124 9.70 48.52 -10.56
C PRO A 124 10.65 49.62 -10.05
N PRO A 125 10.19 50.88 -9.83
CA PRO A 125 11.02 51.97 -9.32
C PRO A 125 11.63 51.68 -7.95
N PHE A 126 10.92 50.92 -7.11
CA PHE A 126 11.36 50.62 -5.76
C PHE A 126 12.59 49.75 -5.69
N SER A 127 12.65 48.76 -6.58
CA SER A 127 13.79 47.84 -6.62
C SER A 127 15.10 48.58 -6.91
N GLN A 128 15.06 49.56 -7.81
CA GLN A 128 16.22 50.39 -8.12
C GLN A 128 16.65 51.26 -6.94
N ILE A 129 15.70 51.87 -6.21
CA ILE A 129 15.99 52.69 -5.01
C ILE A 129 16.66 51.84 -3.92
N ALA A 130 16.16 50.62 -3.72
CA ALA A 130 16.70 49.70 -2.73
C ALA A 130 18.10 49.23 -3.13
N TYR A 131 18.31 48.82 -4.38
CA TYR A 131 19.63 48.43 -4.87
C TYR A 131 20.63 49.59 -4.78
N GLY A 132 20.24 50.80 -5.17
CA GLY A 132 21.04 52.01 -5.00
C GLY A 132 21.39 52.28 -3.54
N GLY A 133 20.42 52.16 -2.63
CA GLY A 133 20.65 52.33 -1.19
C GLY A 133 21.60 51.30 -0.60
N LEU A 134 21.43 50.03 -0.96
CA LEU A 134 22.33 48.96 -0.55
C LEU A 134 23.74 49.14 -1.13
N HIS A 135 23.86 49.63 -2.37
CA HIS A 135 25.14 49.93 -3.01
C HIS A 135 25.90 51.06 -2.30
N VAL A 136 25.20 52.16 -1.99
CA VAL A 136 25.77 53.26 -1.21
C VAL A 136 26.15 52.78 0.18
N LEU A 137 25.34 51.94 0.81
CA LEU A 137 25.64 51.36 2.12
C LEU A 137 26.86 50.44 2.06
N LEU A 138 27.01 49.60 1.03
CA LEU A 138 28.20 48.79 0.77
C LEU A 138 29.45 49.66 0.69
N PHE A 139 29.35 50.73 -0.10
CA PHE A 139 30.44 51.65 -0.31
C PHE A 139 30.87 52.34 1.00
N ILE A 140 29.89 52.75 1.82
CA ILE A 140 30.16 53.28 3.15
C ILE A 140 30.82 52.21 4.03
N GLY A 141 30.33 50.97 3.99
CA GLY A 141 30.90 49.82 4.70
C GLY A 141 32.38 49.63 4.39
N ILE A 142 32.76 49.62 3.10
CA ILE A 142 34.16 49.49 2.64
C ILE A 142 35.07 50.54 3.29
N ASN A 143 34.56 51.76 3.52
CA ASN A 143 35.37 52.89 4.01
C ASN A 143 35.26 53.15 5.52
N LYS A 144 34.22 52.66 6.19
CA LYS A 144 33.89 53.05 7.58
C LYS A 144 33.66 51.93 8.59
N ILE A 145 33.65 50.66 8.17
CA ILE A 145 33.27 49.52 9.02
C ILE A 145 34.02 49.38 10.35
N ARG A 146 35.22 49.95 10.46
CA ARG A 146 36.09 49.79 11.64
C ARG A 146 35.54 50.37 12.96
N ARG A 147 34.39 51.04 12.99
CA ARG A 147 33.99 51.84 14.15
C ARG A 147 32.61 51.55 14.75
N GLU A 148 31.73 50.81 14.09
CA GLU A 148 30.30 50.77 14.50
C GLU A 148 29.69 49.37 14.24
N ASP A 149 29.54 48.57 15.30
CA ASP A 149 29.00 47.19 15.24
C ASP A 149 27.46 47.16 15.09
N SER A 150 26.73 48.17 15.56
CA SER A 150 25.26 48.17 15.64
C SER A 150 24.54 48.03 14.28
N ILE A 151 24.96 48.77 13.24
CA ILE A 151 24.36 48.65 11.90
C ILE A 151 24.67 47.30 11.28
N LYS A 152 25.86 46.75 11.58
CA LYS A 152 26.24 45.43 11.10
C LYS A 152 25.39 44.36 11.80
N ASP A 153 25.23 44.43 13.11
CA ASP A 153 24.41 43.48 13.87
C ASP A 153 22.96 43.50 13.36
N THR A 154 22.40 44.70 13.10
CA THR A 154 21.10 44.82 12.46
C THR A 154 21.07 44.23 11.04
N LEU A 155 22.11 44.46 10.25
CA LEU A 155 22.20 43.87 8.91
C LEU A 155 22.27 42.34 8.96
N ASP A 156 22.98 41.77 9.95
CA ASP A 156 23.09 40.33 10.19
C ASP A 156 21.71 39.75 10.58
N GLU A 157 20.98 40.41 11.49
CA GLU A 157 19.61 40.03 11.86
C GLU A 157 18.66 40.03 10.65
N LEU A 158 18.72 41.07 9.83
CA LEU A 158 17.90 41.17 8.62
C LEU A 158 18.30 40.11 7.59
N ALA A 159 19.59 39.85 7.40
CA ALA A 159 20.09 38.81 6.49
C ALA A 159 19.62 37.40 6.90
N LEU A 160 19.43 37.15 8.20
CA LEU A 160 18.90 35.89 8.73
C LEU A 160 17.37 35.80 8.61
N ALA A 161 16.66 36.91 8.78
CA ALA A 161 15.21 36.94 8.78
C ALA A 161 14.62 36.88 7.36
N MET A 162 15.23 37.59 6.42
CA MET A 162 14.70 37.81 5.07
C MET A 162 14.54 36.54 4.22
N PRO A 163 15.44 35.53 4.24
CA PRO A 163 15.24 34.28 3.51
C PRO A 163 13.99 33.49 3.93
N ARG A 164 13.51 33.69 5.17
CA ARG A 164 12.27 33.03 5.65
C ARG A 164 11.03 33.50 4.87
N MET A 165 11.10 34.71 4.29
CA MET A 165 10.02 35.29 3.49
C MET A 165 9.71 34.52 2.21
N ARG A 166 10.71 33.79 1.69
CA ARG A 166 10.54 32.92 0.53
C ARG A 166 9.52 31.81 0.77
N ASN A 167 9.51 31.24 1.97
CA ASN A 167 8.64 30.13 2.32
C ASN A 167 7.17 30.60 2.37
N TYR A 168 6.95 31.83 2.84
CA TYR A 168 5.62 32.46 2.87
C TYR A 168 5.10 32.80 1.48
N GLY A 169 5.98 33.25 0.58
CA GLY A 169 5.63 33.46 -0.82
C GLY A 169 5.08 32.20 -1.50
N ARG A 170 5.62 31.02 -1.17
CA ARG A 170 5.12 29.73 -1.68
C ARG A 170 3.82 29.29 -1.01
N ALA A 171 3.69 29.51 0.30
CA ALA A 171 2.45 29.18 1.02
C ALA A 171 1.25 29.97 0.46
N LEU A 172 1.47 31.24 0.12
CA LEU A 172 0.46 32.12 -0.48
C LEU A 172 0.06 31.74 -1.92
N GLN A 173 0.82 30.90 -2.61
CA GLN A 173 0.47 30.45 -3.98
C GLN A 173 -0.74 29.52 -4.00
N GLY A 174 -1.07 28.87 -2.87
CA GLY A 174 -2.22 27.95 -2.76
C GLY A 174 -3.51 28.62 -2.30
N HIS A 175 -3.44 29.83 -1.73
CA HIS A 175 -4.59 30.50 -1.14
C HIS A 175 -5.15 31.58 -2.09
N LYS A 176 -6.47 31.53 -2.32
CA LYS A 176 -7.19 32.55 -3.11
C LYS A 176 -7.16 33.91 -2.40
N GLN A 177 -7.59 34.94 -3.12
CA GLN A 177 -7.66 36.39 -2.82
C GLN A 177 -7.98 36.85 -1.38
N GLU A 178 -8.36 35.97 -0.46
CA GLU A 178 -8.90 36.27 0.87
C GLU A 178 -7.82 36.53 1.95
N ASP A 179 -6.55 36.19 1.71
CA ASP A 179 -5.45 36.44 2.68
C ASP A 179 -4.88 37.88 2.59
N LEU A 180 -5.77 38.88 2.65
CA LEU A 180 -5.41 40.31 2.70
C LEU A 180 -4.42 40.67 3.84
N PRO A 181 -4.53 40.11 5.07
CA PRO A 181 -3.63 40.48 6.18
C PRO A 181 -2.18 40.07 5.94
N MET A 182 -1.95 38.83 5.48
CA MET A 182 -0.61 38.30 5.21
C MET A 182 0.11 39.07 4.10
N ARG A 183 -0.64 39.48 3.07
CA ARG A 183 -0.12 40.34 1.98
C ARG A 183 0.30 41.72 2.49
N LYS A 184 -0.50 42.33 3.38
CA LYS A 184 -0.18 43.62 4.00
C LYS A 184 1.11 43.55 4.81
N LEU A 185 1.30 42.47 5.57
CA LEU A 185 2.52 42.25 6.35
C LEU A 185 3.76 42.05 5.45
N LEU A 186 3.62 41.35 4.32
CA LEU A 186 4.68 41.21 3.32
C LEU A 186 5.13 42.55 2.74
N ILE A 187 4.18 43.41 2.39
CA ILE A 187 4.43 44.76 1.90
C ILE A 187 5.11 45.60 2.97
N GLU A 188 4.70 45.48 4.24
CA GLU A 188 5.34 46.19 5.35
C GLU A 188 6.81 45.78 5.53
N VAL A 189 7.12 44.47 5.48
CA VAL A 189 8.51 43.99 5.55
C VAL A 189 9.32 44.52 4.38
N TYR A 190 8.75 44.53 3.17
CA TYR A 190 9.40 45.05 1.98
C TYR A 190 9.72 46.55 2.12
N ILE A 191 8.76 47.36 2.57
CA ILE A 191 8.96 48.80 2.79
C ILE A 191 10.06 49.04 3.83
N ALA A 192 9.99 48.36 4.96
CA ALA A 192 10.95 48.53 6.04
C ALA A 192 12.36 48.10 5.62
N ALA A 193 12.51 47.01 4.85
CA ALA A 193 13.80 46.58 4.31
C ALA A 193 14.46 47.64 3.40
N MET A 194 13.67 48.46 2.71
CA MET A 194 14.18 49.60 1.92
C MET A 194 14.48 50.85 2.75
N GLU A 195 13.79 51.04 3.87
CA GLU A 195 14.07 52.15 4.79
C GLU A 195 15.40 51.95 5.52
N PHE A 196 15.75 50.70 5.82
CA PHE A 196 17.00 50.33 6.49
C PHE A 196 18.25 50.99 5.88
N PRO A 197 18.58 50.82 4.58
CA PRO A 197 19.77 51.44 4.01
C PRO A 197 19.72 52.97 4.08
N LYS A 198 18.55 53.60 3.97
CA LYS A 198 18.42 55.07 4.09
C LYS A 198 18.74 55.53 5.50
N CYS A 199 18.22 54.84 6.52
CA CYS A 199 18.52 55.11 7.93
C CYS A 199 20.00 54.91 8.22
N ALA A 200 20.60 53.82 7.75
CA ALA A 200 22.03 53.54 7.90
C ALA A 200 22.90 54.61 7.19
N ILE A 201 22.55 55.02 5.98
CA ILE A 201 23.26 56.09 5.25
C ILE A 201 23.14 57.44 5.97
N LYS A 202 21.93 57.81 6.41
CA LYS A 202 21.71 59.02 7.22
C LYS A 202 22.57 58.99 8.48
N TYR A 203 22.60 57.85 9.17
CA TYR A 203 23.45 57.64 10.34
C TYR A 203 24.93 57.90 9.98
N TYR A 204 25.48 57.24 8.96
CA TYR A 204 26.90 57.36 8.60
C TYR A 204 27.33 58.72 8.05
N THR A 205 26.39 59.54 7.57
CA THR A 205 26.65 60.89 7.03
C THR A 205 26.58 61.99 8.09
N GLN A 206 26.16 61.67 9.32
CA GLN A 206 26.18 62.62 10.44
C GLN A 206 27.62 62.90 10.89
N LYS A 207 27.85 64.14 11.36
CA LYS A 207 29.17 64.53 11.91
C LYS A 207 29.51 63.64 13.11
N SER A 208 30.77 63.24 13.25
CA SER A 208 31.21 62.28 14.28
C SER A 208 30.83 62.69 15.72
N TYR A 209 30.85 63.99 16.06
CA TYR A 209 30.42 64.43 17.39
C TYR A 209 28.92 64.27 17.63
N LYS A 210 28.07 64.43 16.60
CA LYS A 210 26.62 64.19 16.69
C LYS A 210 26.30 62.72 16.89
N ARG A 211 27.11 61.83 16.30
CA ARG A 211 27.00 60.37 16.50
C ARG A 211 27.43 59.95 17.90
N ASN A 212 28.46 60.62 18.44
CA ASN A 212 28.97 60.33 19.79
C ASN A 212 28.11 60.94 20.91
N LEU A 213 27.23 61.91 20.62
CA LEU A 213 26.28 62.49 21.58
C LEU A 213 25.06 61.56 21.81
N ARG A 214 25.34 60.33 22.25
CA ARG A 214 24.36 59.26 22.52
C ARG A 214 23.24 59.67 23.50
N LEU A 215 23.51 60.68 24.34
CA LEU A 215 22.58 61.16 25.37
C LEU A 215 21.46 62.06 24.83
N VAL A 216 21.65 62.72 23.68
CA VAL A 216 20.70 63.71 23.13
C VAL A 216 20.10 63.27 21.81
N TYR A 217 20.87 62.56 20.99
CA TYR A 217 20.42 61.98 19.74
C TYR A 217 20.76 60.50 19.82
N LYS A 218 19.76 59.61 19.70
CA LYS A 218 19.97 58.15 19.63
C LYS A 218 19.85 57.69 18.17
N PRO A 219 20.79 58.04 17.27
CA PRO A 219 20.67 57.74 15.86
C PRO A 219 20.70 56.22 15.56
N GLU A 220 21.25 55.40 16.47
CA GLU A 220 21.17 53.93 16.42
C GLU A 220 19.73 53.42 16.58
N GLN A 221 18.88 54.16 17.30
CA GLN A 221 17.49 53.76 17.57
C GLN A 221 16.64 53.74 16.29
N MET A 222 16.88 54.66 15.35
CA MET A 222 16.15 54.67 14.07
C MET A 222 16.44 53.44 13.21
N VAL A 223 17.67 52.92 13.27
CA VAL A 223 18.04 51.70 12.54
C VAL A 223 17.43 50.47 13.22
N LYS A 224 17.46 50.45 14.55
CA LYS A 224 16.87 49.38 15.35
C LYS A 224 15.34 49.32 15.22
N GLU A 225 14.66 50.47 15.23
CA GLU A 225 13.20 50.54 15.04
C GLU A 225 12.76 49.93 13.71
N VAL A 226 13.51 50.16 12.63
CA VAL A 226 13.24 49.53 11.33
C VAL A 226 13.42 48.01 11.39
N ALA A 227 14.45 47.53 12.09
CA ALA A 227 14.72 46.12 12.26
C ALA A 227 13.67 45.40 13.12
N ASP A 228 13.25 46.04 14.22
CA ASP A 228 12.20 45.53 15.10
C ASP A 228 10.87 45.44 14.34
N ARG A 229 10.57 46.43 13.49
CA ARG A 229 9.39 46.38 12.59
C ARG A 229 9.44 45.20 11.63
N ILE A 230 10.59 44.98 10.97
CA ILE A 230 10.78 43.84 10.05
C ILE A 230 10.60 42.52 10.81
N THR A 231 11.27 42.37 11.95
CA THR A 231 11.22 41.14 12.75
C THR A 231 9.82 40.85 13.25
N LYS A 232 9.11 41.87 13.75
CA LYS A 232 7.72 41.75 14.21
C LYS A 232 6.77 41.35 13.10
N ALA A 233 6.91 41.95 11.91
CA ALA A 233 6.07 41.60 10.77
C ALA A 233 6.36 40.16 10.30
N ILE A 234 7.63 39.72 10.29
CA ILE A 234 8.02 38.34 9.97
C ILE A 234 7.44 37.33 10.97
N THR A 235 7.43 37.64 12.27
CA THR A 235 6.83 36.76 13.29
C THR A 235 5.32 36.65 13.13
N SER A 236 4.64 37.77 12.87
CA SER A 236 3.19 37.75 12.64
C SER A 236 2.81 36.92 11.41
N ILE A 237 3.60 37.01 10.32
CA ILE A 237 3.41 36.17 9.12
C ILE A 237 3.61 34.69 9.46
N SER A 238 4.57 34.35 10.31
CA SER A 238 4.81 32.98 10.74
C SER A 238 3.61 32.40 11.49
N ASP A 239 3.05 33.15 12.42
CA ASP A 239 1.93 32.69 13.25
C ASP A 239 0.66 32.46 12.40
N GLU A 240 0.40 33.37 11.46
CA GLU A 240 -0.73 33.27 10.54
C GLU A 240 -0.58 32.10 9.55
N ALA A 241 0.62 31.91 8.98
CA ALA A 241 0.91 30.81 8.05
C ALA A 241 0.80 29.42 8.73
N ILE A 242 1.24 29.30 9.98
CA ILE A 242 1.11 28.04 10.74
C ILE A 242 -0.37 27.72 10.96
N GLY A 243 -1.19 28.71 11.32
CA GLY A 243 -2.64 28.54 11.51
C GLY A 243 -3.35 28.01 10.26
N GLY A 244 -3.03 28.55 9.08
CA GLY A 244 -3.62 28.14 7.81
C GLY A 244 -3.29 26.69 7.43
N ILE A 245 -2.02 26.29 7.56
CA ILE A 245 -1.55 24.94 7.19
C ILE A 245 -2.27 23.85 8.00
N PHE A 246 -2.47 24.06 9.31
CA PHE A 246 -3.15 23.09 10.17
C PHE A 246 -4.62 22.86 9.78
N VAL A 247 -5.33 23.91 9.35
CA VAL A 247 -6.74 23.81 8.94
C VAL A 247 -6.86 23.01 7.64
N THR A 248 -6.03 23.32 6.65
CA THR A 248 -6.05 22.62 5.35
C THR A 248 -5.68 21.14 5.49
N GLN A 249 -4.68 20.82 6.31
CA GLN A 249 -4.26 19.43 6.52
C GLN A 249 -5.34 18.59 7.23
N ARG A 250 -6.07 19.20 8.18
CA ARG A 250 -7.20 18.54 8.85
C ARG A 250 -8.36 18.25 7.90
N GLN A 251 -8.64 19.17 6.98
CA GLN A 251 -9.73 19.01 6.01
C GLN A 251 -9.42 17.91 4.97
N GLN A 252 -8.19 17.87 4.46
CA GLN A 252 -7.73 16.79 3.58
C GLN A 252 -7.76 15.41 4.27
N GLY A 253 -7.44 15.35 5.56
CA GLY A 253 -7.51 14.11 6.35
C GLY A 253 -8.94 13.55 6.47
N LEU A 254 -9.94 14.42 6.64
CA LEU A 254 -11.35 14.02 6.72
C LEU A 254 -11.88 13.52 5.37
N GLU A 255 -11.53 14.18 4.27
CA GLU A 255 -11.95 13.78 2.92
C GLU A 255 -11.39 12.39 2.55
N MET A 256 -10.12 12.11 2.87
CA MET A 256 -9.55 10.78 2.64
C MET A 256 -10.25 9.67 3.44
N GLN A 257 -10.70 9.97 4.67
CA GLN A 257 -11.39 8.99 5.51
C GLN A 257 -12.77 8.62 4.95
N VAL A 258 -13.50 9.60 4.41
CA VAL A 258 -14.79 9.37 3.75
C VAL A 258 -14.62 8.51 2.50
N VAL A 259 -13.66 8.84 1.64
CA VAL A 259 -13.39 8.06 0.41
C VAL A 259 -12.99 6.61 0.73
N ALA A 260 -12.19 6.39 1.79
CA ALA A 260 -11.79 5.05 2.21
C ALA A 260 -13.00 4.21 2.69
N SER A 261 -13.90 4.82 3.47
CA SER A 261 -15.13 4.17 3.93
C SER A 261 -16.04 3.77 2.77
N ASP A 262 -16.27 4.69 1.83
CA ASP A 262 -17.16 4.44 0.68
C ASP A 262 -16.59 3.35 -0.23
N THR A 263 -15.27 3.33 -0.44
CA THR A 263 -14.60 2.30 -1.22
C THR A 263 -14.78 0.91 -0.58
N GLN A 264 -14.67 0.80 0.75
CA GLN A 264 -14.91 -0.46 1.45
C GLN A 264 -16.35 -0.94 1.32
N GLN A 265 -17.34 -0.04 1.39
CA GLN A 265 -18.74 -0.40 1.20
C GLN A 265 -19.03 -0.90 -0.21
N ILE A 266 -18.47 -0.26 -1.24
CA ILE A 266 -18.62 -0.68 -2.64
C ILE A 266 -18.01 -2.06 -2.86
N VAL A 267 -16.80 -2.31 -2.34
CA VAL A 267 -16.14 -3.63 -2.45
C VAL A 267 -16.95 -4.71 -1.74
N ALA A 268 -17.49 -4.43 -0.55
CA ALA A 268 -18.34 -5.37 0.17
C ALA A 268 -19.66 -5.67 -0.57
N ALA A 269 -20.30 -4.66 -1.15
CA ALA A 269 -21.52 -4.81 -1.93
C ALA A 269 -21.28 -5.62 -3.23
N TYR A 270 -20.16 -5.37 -3.90
CA TYR A 270 -19.74 -6.12 -5.08
C TYR A 270 -19.51 -7.60 -4.75
N ARG A 271 -18.73 -7.88 -3.69
CA ARG A 271 -18.49 -9.26 -3.22
C ARG A 271 -19.78 -9.99 -2.88
N LYS A 272 -20.71 -9.34 -2.17
CA LYS A 272 -22.01 -9.94 -1.83
C LYS A 272 -22.85 -10.25 -3.09
N THR A 273 -22.75 -9.41 -4.12
CA THR A 273 -23.46 -9.64 -5.39
C THR A 273 -22.88 -10.85 -6.13
N GLN A 274 -21.55 -10.96 -6.18
CA GLN A 274 -20.87 -12.14 -6.75
C GLN A 274 -21.22 -13.42 -5.98
N GLU A 275 -21.17 -13.41 -4.65
CA GLU A 275 -21.57 -14.56 -3.82
C GLU A 275 -23.03 -14.98 -4.06
N ASN A 276 -23.93 -14.04 -4.26
CA ASN A 276 -25.33 -14.33 -4.59
C ASN A 276 -25.49 -14.92 -5.98
N GLN A 277 -24.73 -14.43 -6.97
CA GLN A 277 -24.74 -14.96 -8.33
C GLN A 277 -24.18 -16.39 -8.35
N HIS A 278 -23.04 -16.62 -7.70
CA HIS A 278 -22.45 -17.94 -7.52
C HIS A 278 -23.45 -18.93 -6.91
N ARG A 279 -24.11 -18.55 -5.80
CA ARG A 279 -25.14 -19.38 -5.16
C ARG A 279 -26.31 -19.69 -6.10
N ARG A 280 -26.69 -18.78 -6.99
CA ARG A 280 -27.73 -19.02 -8.00
C ARG A 280 -27.26 -20.01 -9.05
N HIS A 281 -26.05 -19.87 -9.57
CA HIS A 281 -25.46 -20.81 -10.53
C HIS A 281 -25.37 -22.22 -9.94
N ILE A 282 -24.79 -22.36 -8.74
CA ILE A 282 -24.70 -23.67 -8.06
C ILE A 282 -26.09 -24.28 -7.85
N ARG A 283 -27.10 -23.48 -7.48
CA ARG A 283 -28.48 -23.96 -7.34
C ARG A 283 -29.06 -24.48 -8.66
N GLN A 284 -28.82 -23.76 -9.76
CA GLN A 284 -29.26 -24.18 -11.10
C GLN A 284 -28.55 -25.47 -11.53
N LEU A 285 -27.23 -25.56 -11.34
CA LEU A 285 -26.46 -26.76 -11.66
C LEU A 285 -26.94 -27.98 -10.87
N ARG A 286 -27.24 -27.82 -9.57
CA ARG A 286 -27.84 -28.89 -8.75
C ARG A 286 -29.18 -29.36 -9.32
N GLN A 287 -30.05 -28.43 -9.73
CA GLN A 287 -31.34 -28.76 -10.34
C GLN A 287 -31.16 -29.51 -11.66
N ASN A 288 -30.26 -29.03 -12.52
CA ASN A 288 -30.02 -29.66 -13.81
C ASN A 288 -29.43 -31.06 -13.66
N LEU A 289 -28.52 -31.28 -12.70
CA LEU A 289 -27.95 -32.59 -12.38
C LEU A 289 -28.90 -33.51 -11.58
N SER A 290 -30.15 -33.09 -11.34
CA SER A 290 -31.14 -33.83 -10.55
C SER A 290 -30.66 -34.17 -9.13
N LEU A 291 -29.81 -33.32 -8.55
CA LEU A 291 -29.40 -33.41 -7.16
C LEU A 291 -30.46 -32.71 -6.30
N SER A 292 -31.21 -33.48 -5.50
CA SER A 292 -32.21 -32.89 -4.61
C SER A 292 -31.53 -31.89 -3.66
N THR A 293 -32.18 -30.76 -3.39
CA THR A 293 -31.75 -29.84 -2.34
C THR A 293 -31.62 -30.55 -0.99
N ASN A 294 -32.42 -31.60 -0.76
CA ASN A 294 -32.35 -32.44 0.43
C ASN A 294 -31.30 -33.56 0.33
N ASP A 295 -30.81 -33.89 -0.87
CA ASP A 295 -29.69 -34.84 -1.06
C ASP A 295 -28.34 -34.17 -0.80
N TYR A 296 -28.27 -32.85 -1.04
CA TYR A 296 -27.09 -32.01 -0.87
C TYR A 296 -27.20 -31.02 0.31
N VAL A 297 -28.18 -31.15 1.21
CA VAL A 297 -27.80 -30.92 2.61
C VAL A 297 -26.82 -32.05 2.87
N SER A 298 -25.56 -31.85 2.48
CA SER A 298 -24.46 -32.67 2.92
C SER A 298 -24.75 -32.76 4.40
N PRO A 299 -25.08 -33.94 4.96
CA PRO A 299 -24.73 -34.11 6.35
C PRO A 299 -23.30 -33.58 6.38
N THR A 300 -23.11 -32.51 7.16
CA THR A 300 -21.80 -31.90 7.30
C THR A 300 -20.84 -33.08 7.58
N LEU A 301 -19.57 -33.00 7.19
CA LEU A 301 -18.63 -34.09 7.54
C LEU A 301 -18.78 -34.47 9.03
N GLU A 302 -19.15 -33.49 9.86
CA GLU A 302 -19.62 -33.61 11.22
C GLU A 302 -20.88 -34.48 11.45
N ASP A 303 -21.97 -34.31 10.71
CA ASP A 303 -23.15 -35.18 10.82
C ASP A 303 -22.82 -36.65 10.48
N LEU A 304 -22.01 -36.89 9.45
CA LEU A 304 -21.56 -38.24 9.11
C LEU A 304 -20.64 -38.81 10.17
N ARG A 305 -19.72 -37.99 10.68
CA ARG A 305 -18.88 -38.32 11.82
C ARG A 305 -19.73 -38.69 13.03
N ASN A 306 -20.73 -37.90 13.39
CA ASN A 306 -21.64 -38.17 14.49
C ASN A 306 -22.43 -39.48 14.30
N ILE A 307 -22.85 -39.80 13.08
CA ILE A 307 -23.51 -41.07 12.76
C ILE A 307 -22.55 -42.24 12.95
N LEU A 308 -21.30 -42.13 12.46
CA LEU A 308 -20.28 -43.15 12.60
C LEU A 308 -19.88 -43.34 14.06
N GLU A 309 -19.47 -42.26 14.73
CA GLU A 309 -19.11 -42.28 16.16
C GLU A 309 -20.25 -42.85 17.01
N GLY A 310 -21.50 -42.45 16.73
CA GLY A 310 -22.68 -43.00 17.40
C GLY A 310 -22.91 -44.49 17.13
N SER A 311 -22.47 -45.01 15.99
CA SER A 311 -22.64 -46.41 15.60
C SER A 311 -21.51 -47.33 16.08
N PHE A 312 -20.28 -46.84 16.17
CA PHE A 312 -19.12 -47.62 16.58
C PHE A 312 -18.73 -47.41 18.06
N SER A 313 -18.93 -46.22 18.62
CA SER A 313 -18.58 -45.94 20.03
C SER A 313 -19.64 -46.42 21.02
N LYS A 314 -20.91 -46.48 20.59
CA LYS A 314 -22.03 -46.98 21.40
C LYS A 314 -22.28 -48.45 21.06
N SER A 315 -21.33 -49.32 21.45
CA SER A 315 -21.60 -50.77 21.41
C SER A 315 -22.91 -51.02 22.15
N PRO A 316 -23.95 -51.59 21.50
CA PRO A 316 -25.22 -51.79 22.15
C PRO A 316 -25.00 -52.84 23.23
N ARG A 317 -24.86 -52.40 24.48
CA ARG A 317 -24.83 -53.24 25.69
C ARG A 317 -26.11 -54.07 25.74
N ARG A 318 -26.19 -55.12 24.94
CA ARG A 318 -27.29 -56.08 25.01
C ARG A 318 -26.93 -57.00 26.15
N ALA A 319 -27.72 -56.93 27.21
CA ALA A 319 -27.57 -57.69 28.43
C ALA A 319 -27.14 -59.14 28.17
N GLY A 320 -25.86 -59.45 28.43
CA GLY A 320 -25.40 -60.84 28.61
C GLY A 320 -24.39 -61.42 27.61
N LYS A 321 -23.97 -60.72 26.54
CA LYS A 321 -22.82 -61.16 25.72
C LYS A 321 -21.67 -60.15 25.86
N LYS A 322 -20.42 -60.64 25.99
CA LYS A 322 -19.23 -59.80 25.89
C LYS A 322 -19.21 -59.20 24.47
N ASP A 323 -19.72 -57.98 24.32
CA ASP A 323 -19.79 -57.34 23.01
C ASP A 323 -18.38 -57.01 22.53
N LYS A 324 -17.99 -57.59 21.37
CA LYS A 324 -16.74 -57.24 20.69
C LYS A 324 -16.77 -55.74 20.37
N VAL A 325 -15.75 -55.01 20.81
CA VAL A 325 -15.59 -53.59 20.47
C VAL A 325 -15.33 -53.49 18.97
N LEU A 326 -16.25 -52.85 18.24
CA LEU A 326 -16.03 -52.57 16.83
C LEU A 326 -14.93 -51.52 16.68
N MET A 327 -13.92 -51.80 15.87
CA MET A 327 -12.83 -50.87 15.61
C MET A 327 -13.06 -50.16 14.28
N GLU A 328 -12.85 -48.84 14.27
CA GLU A 328 -12.78 -48.04 13.05
C GLU A 328 -11.32 -47.85 12.60
N LEU A 329 -11.15 -47.62 11.29
CA LEU A 329 -9.92 -47.03 10.76
C LEU A 329 -10.01 -45.53 11.02
N ASN A 330 -9.05 -45.01 11.76
CA ASN A 330 -8.87 -43.57 11.91
C ASN A 330 -7.65 -43.10 11.11
N LEU A 331 -7.51 -41.80 10.98
CA LEU A 331 -6.43 -41.16 10.25
C LEU A 331 -5.06 -41.45 10.87
N ILE A 332 -4.97 -41.62 12.20
CA ILE A 332 -3.70 -41.96 12.87
C ILE A 332 -3.17 -43.29 12.37
N LYS A 333 -4.02 -44.32 12.33
CA LYS A 333 -3.68 -45.64 11.79
C LYS A 333 -3.37 -45.57 10.30
N LEU A 334 -4.17 -44.82 9.53
CA LEU A 334 -3.95 -44.65 8.09
C LEU A 334 -2.60 -43.97 7.79
N LEU A 335 -2.23 -42.95 8.58
CA LEU A 335 -0.96 -42.25 8.49
C LEU A 335 0.23 -43.14 8.85
N GLN A 336 0.06 -44.27 9.53
CA GLN A 336 1.17 -45.19 9.80
C GLN A 336 1.50 -46.06 8.58
N LEU A 337 0.60 -46.14 7.60
CA LEU A 337 0.74 -47.02 6.44
C LEU A 337 1.67 -46.39 5.40
N PRO A 338 2.77 -47.06 5.00
CA PRO A 338 3.71 -46.56 4.00
C PRO A 338 3.03 -46.19 2.67
N GLU A 339 2.05 -46.99 2.24
CA GLU A 339 1.28 -46.82 1.01
C GLU A 339 0.48 -45.52 1.03
N PHE A 340 -0.17 -45.23 2.16
CA PHE A 340 -0.92 -43.98 2.33
C PHE A 340 0.02 -42.77 2.35
N LYS A 341 1.14 -42.84 3.09
CA LYS A 341 2.14 -41.77 3.09
C LYS A 341 2.70 -41.52 1.68
N ARG A 342 2.96 -42.59 0.91
CA ARG A 342 3.43 -42.50 -0.47
C ARG A 342 2.37 -41.86 -1.37
N TRP A 343 1.12 -42.28 -1.24
CA TRP A 343 0.00 -41.69 -1.97
C TRP A 343 -0.18 -40.21 -1.66
N GLN A 344 -0.21 -39.83 -0.37
CA GLN A 344 -0.43 -38.46 0.09
C GLN A 344 0.72 -37.53 -0.35
N ASN A 345 1.97 -37.93 -0.09
CA ASN A 345 3.14 -37.08 -0.30
C ASN A 345 3.74 -37.20 -1.71
N GLY A 346 3.28 -38.15 -2.53
CA GLY A 346 3.79 -38.33 -3.87
C GLY A 346 3.52 -37.10 -4.75
N PRO A 347 4.46 -36.65 -5.58
CA PRO A 347 4.27 -35.47 -6.43
C PRO A 347 3.38 -35.73 -7.65
N ARG A 348 2.98 -36.98 -7.88
CA ARG A 348 2.24 -37.44 -9.06
C ARG A 348 0.78 -37.70 -8.71
N SER A 349 -0.11 -37.52 -9.69
CA SER A 349 -1.50 -37.95 -9.58
C SER A 349 -1.54 -39.47 -9.34
N SER A 350 -2.39 -39.91 -8.41
CA SER A 350 -2.39 -41.31 -7.95
C SER A 350 -3.75 -41.73 -7.37
N LEU A 351 -4.08 -43.01 -7.53
CA LEU A 351 -5.27 -43.64 -6.98
C LEU A 351 -4.87 -44.60 -5.83
N LEU A 352 -5.56 -44.47 -4.70
CA LEU A 352 -5.47 -45.38 -3.56
C LEU A 352 -6.82 -46.06 -3.33
N VAL A 353 -6.80 -47.39 -3.25
CA VAL A 353 -7.97 -48.22 -2.89
C VAL A 353 -7.78 -48.76 -1.49
N LEU A 354 -8.71 -48.42 -0.59
CA LEU A 354 -8.83 -49.02 0.73
C LEU A 354 -9.93 -50.08 0.70
N SER A 355 -9.60 -51.32 1.03
CA SER A 355 -10.60 -52.38 1.07
C SER A 355 -10.49 -53.23 2.32
N GLY A 356 -11.63 -53.63 2.86
CA GLY A 356 -11.69 -54.36 4.12
C GLY A 356 -13.01 -55.07 4.31
N SER A 357 -12.97 -56.22 4.99
CA SER A 357 -14.19 -56.94 5.34
C SER A 357 -14.85 -56.25 6.54
N ASN A 358 -16.16 -56.00 6.46
CA ASN A 358 -16.94 -55.58 7.63
C ASN A 358 -17.23 -56.81 8.52
N TYR A 359 -17.55 -56.59 9.80
CA TYR A 359 -17.95 -57.65 10.72
C TYR A 359 -19.37 -58.17 10.40
N ASP A 360 -19.51 -59.47 10.09
CA ASP A 360 -20.68 -60.06 9.40
C ASP A 360 -22.04 -59.87 10.12
N ASP A 361 -22.09 -59.93 11.45
CA ASP A 361 -23.34 -60.18 12.18
C ASP A 361 -24.20 -58.92 12.46
N HIS A 362 -23.63 -57.72 12.36
CA HIS A 362 -24.29 -56.45 12.72
C HIS A 362 -24.69 -55.57 11.51
N TYR A 363 -24.23 -55.93 10.30
CA TYR A 363 -24.19 -55.02 9.15
C TYR A 363 -25.31 -55.18 8.11
N SER A 364 -26.05 -56.29 8.12
CA SER A 364 -27.16 -56.52 7.18
C SER A 364 -28.22 -55.41 7.20
N ARG A 365 -28.29 -54.63 8.30
CA ARG A 365 -29.26 -53.54 8.49
C ARG A 365 -28.69 -52.12 8.33
N THR A 366 -27.45 -51.85 8.74
CA THR A 366 -26.91 -50.47 8.84
C THR A 366 -26.09 -50.04 7.63
N ARG A 367 -25.57 -50.97 6.81
CA ARG A 367 -24.70 -50.67 5.64
C ARG A 367 -23.49 -49.76 5.93
N LEU A 368 -23.09 -49.63 7.19
CA LEU A 368 -21.93 -48.84 7.59
C LEU A 368 -20.63 -49.39 6.96
N CYS A 369 -19.51 -48.68 7.08
CA CYS A 369 -18.19 -49.25 6.83
C CYS A 369 -17.19 -48.68 7.82
N TRP A 370 -16.38 -49.55 8.40
CA TRP A 370 -15.35 -49.14 9.36
C TRP A 370 -14.23 -48.32 8.72
N LEU A 371 -14.13 -48.32 7.37
CA LEU A 371 -13.22 -47.47 6.59
C LEU A 371 -13.77 -46.05 6.34
N SER A 372 -15.09 -45.84 6.46
CA SER A 372 -15.73 -44.55 6.18
C SER A 372 -15.25 -43.43 7.13
N SER A 373 -14.89 -43.79 8.37
CA SER A 373 -14.35 -42.84 9.36
C SER A 373 -13.03 -42.24 8.87
N ALA A 374 -12.13 -43.07 8.35
CA ALA A 374 -10.83 -42.64 7.82
C ALA A 374 -10.96 -41.66 6.65
N ILE A 375 -11.85 -41.93 5.68
CA ILE A 375 -12.01 -41.06 4.50
C ILE A 375 -12.61 -39.70 4.88
N ILE A 376 -13.51 -39.66 5.87
CA ILE A 376 -14.04 -38.41 6.42
C ILE A 376 -12.93 -37.63 7.14
N GLU A 377 -12.08 -38.30 7.92
CA GLU A 377 -10.94 -37.65 8.58
C GLU A 377 -9.90 -37.15 7.56
N VAL A 378 -9.67 -37.86 6.45
CA VAL A 378 -8.82 -37.38 5.34
C VAL A 378 -9.43 -36.12 4.71
N ALA A 379 -10.73 -36.12 4.44
CA ALA A 379 -11.45 -34.96 3.89
C ALA A 379 -11.36 -33.75 4.83
N SER A 380 -11.47 -33.98 6.13
CA SER A 380 -11.52 -32.92 7.14
C SER A 380 -10.16 -32.35 7.52
N ASN A 381 -9.10 -33.18 7.56
CA ASN A 381 -7.82 -32.79 8.17
C ASN A 381 -6.68 -32.61 7.16
N ILE A 382 -6.64 -33.41 6.10
CA ILE A 382 -5.51 -33.40 5.15
C ILE A 382 -5.77 -32.40 4.03
N ALA A 383 -6.94 -32.52 3.41
CA ALA A 383 -7.19 -31.78 2.19
C ALA A 383 -7.18 -30.25 2.35
N PRO A 384 -7.74 -29.63 3.41
CA PRO A 384 -7.71 -28.17 3.55
C PRO A 384 -6.30 -27.57 3.62
N ASN A 385 -5.33 -28.34 4.11
CA ASN A 385 -3.96 -27.89 4.29
C ASN A 385 -3.08 -28.10 3.04
N HIS A 386 -3.51 -28.98 2.13
CA HIS A 386 -2.66 -29.46 1.03
C HIS A 386 -3.35 -29.37 -0.35
N GLY A 387 -4.58 -28.88 -0.43
CA GLY A 387 -5.33 -28.78 -1.67
C GLY A 387 -6.83 -28.57 -1.49
N ARG A 388 -7.62 -29.10 -2.43
CA ARG A 388 -9.09 -29.09 -2.35
C ARG A 388 -9.61 -30.52 -2.25
N ALA A 389 -10.40 -30.83 -1.22
CA ALA A 389 -11.10 -32.11 -1.12
C ALA A 389 -12.51 -32.04 -1.67
N VAL A 390 -12.89 -33.17 -2.23
CA VAL A 390 -14.23 -33.51 -2.60
C VAL A 390 -14.55 -34.84 -1.98
N TYR A 391 -15.65 -34.91 -1.25
CA TYR A 391 -16.08 -36.13 -0.60
C TYR A 391 -17.50 -36.49 -1.03
N SER A 392 -17.64 -37.67 -1.60
CA SER A 392 -18.94 -38.20 -2.05
C SER A 392 -19.40 -39.28 -1.07
N PRO A 393 -20.21 -38.93 -0.05
CA PRO A 393 -20.70 -39.90 0.91
C PRO A 393 -21.84 -40.71 0.36
N ARG A 394 -21.79 -42.04 0.58
CA ARG A 394 -23.02 -42.81 0.61
C ARG A 394 -23.77 -42.57 1.90
N ARG A 395 -24.96 -41.98 1.82
CA ARG A 395 -25.87 -41.85 2.97
C ARG A 395 -26.12 -43.22 3.59
N VAL A 396 -25.77 -43.32 4.86
CA VAL A 396 -26.00 -44.52 5.69
C VAL A 396 -27.51 -44.77 5.83
N LEU A 397 -28.34 -43.72 5.91
CA LEU A 397 -29.79 -43.82 6.14
C LEU A 397 -30.55 -42.59 5.58
N PRO A 398 -31.81 -42.75 5.10
CA PRO A 398 -32.55 -44.00 4.92
C PRO A 398 -32.15 -44.77 3.64
N PRO A 399 -32.38 -46.10 3.59
CA PRO A 399 -31.92 -46.98 2.51
C PRO A 399 -32.61 -46.79 1.14
N THR A 400 -33.46 -45.77 0.99
CA THR A 400 -34.35 -45.61 -0.17
C THR A 400 -33.72 -44.89 -1.35
N SER A 401 -32.70 -44.05 -1.16
CA SER A 401 -31.97 -43.45 -2.29
C SER A 401 -30.71 -44.25 -2.59
N THR A 402 -30.78 -45.02 -3.68
CA THR A 402 -29.63 -45.72 -4.21
C THR A 402 -28.73 -44.69 -4.90
N GLU A 403 -27.61 -44.36 -4.27
CA GLU A 403 -26.61 -43.47 -4.88
C GLU A 403 -25.94 -44.18 -6.06
N SER A 404 -26.12 -43.61 -7.25
CA SER A 404 -25.49 -44.06 -8.48
C SER A 404 -24.10 -43.44 -8.65
N PRO A 405 -23.19 -44.09 -9.42
CA PRO A 405 -21.89 -43.50 -9.73
C PRO A 405 -21.97 -42.11 -10.37
N GLN A 406 -22.99 -41.91 -11.23
CA GLN A 406 -23.27 -40.62 -11.87
C GLN A 406 -23.56 -39.55 -10.81
N LYS A 407 -24.38 -39.88 -9.81
CA LYS A 407 -24.70 -38.98 -8.72
C LYS A 407 -23.45 -38.65 -7.90
N ALA A 408 -22.61 -39.65 -7.62
CA ALA A 408 -21.37 -39.44 -6.88
C ALA A 408 -20.41 -38.47 -7.60
N LEU A 409 -20.30 -38.56 -8.92
CA LEU A 409 -19.51 -37.64 -9.75
C LEU A 409 -20.15 -36.26 -9.88
N SER A 410 -21.48 -36.18 -10.05
CA SER A 410 -22.21 -34.91 -10.04
C SER A 410 -22.01 -34.15 -8.72
N THR A 411 -22.08 -34.86 -7.59
CA THR A 411 -21.76 -34.32 -6.27
C THR A 411 -20.34 -33.77 -6.23
N ALA A 412 -19.39 -34.51 -6.84
CA ALA A 412 -18.00 -34.10 -6.89
C ALA A 412 -17.77 -32.82 -7.69
N VAL A 413 -18.39 -32.72 -8.86
CA VAL A 413 -18.41 -31.51 -9.71
C VAL A 413 -18.96 -30.33 -8.91
N ILE A 414 -20.12 -30.46 -8.28
CA ILE A 414 -20.74 -29.37 -7.52
C ILE A 414 -19.86 -28.92 -6.35
N GLN A 415 -19.25 -29.84 -5.61
CA GLN A 415 -18.34 -29.48 -4.50
C GLN A 415 -17.13 -28.68 -4.97
N LEU A 416 -16.53 -29.04 -6.12
CA LEU A 416 -15.39 -28.29 -6.67
C LEU A 416 -15.75 -26.87 -7.07
N LEU A 417 -16.90 -26.71 -7.72
CA LEU A 417 -17.40 -25.40 -8.18
C LEU A 417 -17.87 -24.55 -6.99
N GLU A 418 -18.57 -25.13 -6.03
CA GLU A 418 -19.03 -24.40 -4.84
C GLU A 418 -17.88 -23.85 -4.01
N ALA A 419 -16.79 -24.61 -3.91
CA ALA A 419 -15.57 -24.21 -3.20
C ALA A 419 -14.79 -23.06 -3.88
N ASP A 420 -15.09 -22.72 -5.14
CA ASP A 420 -14.31 -21.76 -5.93
C ASP A 420 -15.17 -21.02 -6.94
N MET A 421 -15.52 -19.79 -6.59
CA MET A 421 -16.36 -18.92 -7.39
C MET A 421 -15.74 -18.57 -8.74
N ALA A 422 -14.43 -18.28 -8.76
CA ALA A 422 -13.75 -17.91 -10.00
C ALA A 422 -13.72 -19.09 -10.97
N LEU A 423 -13.43 -20.29 -10.46
CA LEU A 423 -13.49 -21.52 -11.24
C LEU A 423 -14.90 -21.77 -11.78
N CYS A 424 -15.93 -21.58 -10.94
CA CYS A 424 -17.32 -21.74 -11.36
C CYS A 424 -17.69 -20.81 -12.51
N ASP A 425 -17.37 -19.52 -12.39
CA ASP A 425 -17.68 -18.54 -13.43
C ASP A 425 -16.93 -18.84 -14.75
N GLU A 426 -15.71 -19.37 -14.67
CA GLU A 426 -14.92 -19.75 -15.84
C GLU A 426 -15.48 -20.99 -16.56
N VAL A 427 -15.85 -22.04 -15.83
CA VAL A 427 -16.13 -23.36 -16.42
C VAL A 427 -17.61 -23.68 -16.57
N VAL A 428 -18.53 -22.91 -15.98
CA VAL A 428 -19.97 -23.24 -15.95
C VAL A 428 -20.57 -23.43 -17.35
N ASP A 429 -20.11 -22.65 -18.33
CA ASP A 429 -20.58 -22.74 -19.72
C ASP A 429 -19.91 -23.86 -20.53
N MET A 430 -18.81 -24.43 -20.02
CA MET A 430 -18.04 -25.49 -20.68
C MET A 430 -18.50 -26.89 -20.29
N ILE A 431 -19.12 -27.04 -19.12
CA ILE A 431 -19.52 -28.34 -18.56
C ILE A 431 -20.96 -28.71 -18.92
N ASN A 432 -21.20 -30.00 -19.17
CA ASN A 432 -22.53 -30.51 -19.44
C ASN A 432 -23.20 -30.97 -18.14
N CYS A 433 -24.15 -30.17 -17.65
CA CYS A 433 -24.86 -30.43 -16.39
C CYS A 433 -26.31 -30.89 -16.56
N SER A 434 -26.66 -31.57 -17.64
CA SER A 434 -28.03 -32.07 -17.86
C SER A 434 -28.44 -33.22 -16.91
N ALA A 435 -29.74 -33.49 -16.82
CA ALA A 435 -30.23 -34.62 -16.03
C ALA A 435 -29.85 -35.94 -16.72
N GLY A 436 -29.34 -36.91 -15.96
CA GLY A 436 -28.98 -38.23 -16.49
C GLY A 436 -27.67 -38.27 -17.29
N VAL A 437 -26.80 -37.28 -17.12
CA VAL A 437 -25.46 -37.26 -17.73
C VAL A 437 -24.71 -38.57 -17.46
N SER A 438 -24.11 -39.13 -18.51
CA SER A 438 -23.35 -40.38 -18.43
C SER A 438 -22.10 -40.24 -17.56
N ILE A 439 -21.58 -41.35 -17.04
CA ILE A 439 -20.30 -41.37 -16.30
C ILE A 439 -19.18 -40.76 -17.13
N LYS A 440 -19.08 -41.12 -18.41
CA LYS A 440 -18.05 -40.61 -19.33
C LYS A 440 -18.07 -39.08 -19.41
N GLU A 441 -19.27 -38.50 -19.48
CA GLU A 441 -19.43 -37.05 -19.57
C GLU A 441 -19.18 -36.35 -18.23
N GLN A 442 -19.55 -36.97 -17.10
CA GLN A 442 -19.17 -36.45 -15.78
C GLN A 442 -17.65 -36.47 -15.54
N ILE A 443 -16.95 -37.50 -16.03
CA ILE A 443 -15.49 -37.54 -16.01
C ILE A 443 -14.89 -36.41 -16.84
N LYS A 444 -15.44 -36.15 -18.03
CA LYS A 444 -15.03 -35.02 -18.87
C LYS A 444 -15.26 -33.67 -18.16
N ASN A 445 -16.40 -33.50 -17.47
CA ASN A 445 -16.64 -32.32 -16.65
C ASN A 445 -15.57 -32.15 -15.57
N LEU A 446 -15.19 -33.24 -14.87
CA LEU A 446 -14.11 -33.19 -13.88
C LEU A 446 -12.76 -32.84 -14.52
N GLU A 447 -12.42 -33.39 -15.69
CA GLU A 447 -11.20 -33.04 -16.41
C GLU A 447 -11.13 -31.54 -16.71
N ILE A 448 -12.21 -30.95 -17.28
CA ILE A 448 -12.31 -29.51 -17.57
C ILE A 448 -12.13 -28.69 -16.28
N ILE A 449 -12.80 -29.07 -15.20
CA ILE A 449 -12.72 -28.36 -13.91
C ILE A 449 -11.30 -28.41 -13.34
N MET A 450 -10.61 -29.55 -13.48
CA MET A 450 -9.25 -29.70 -12.98
C MET A 450 -8.24 -28.87 -13.79
N GLU A 451 -8.37 -28.85 -15.11
CA GLU A 451 -7.53 -28.03 -16.00
C GLU A 451 -7.56 -26.55 -15.62
N HIS A 452 -8.74 -26.03 -15.26
CA HIS A 452 -8.94 -24.62 -14.91
C HIS A 452 -8.81 -24.33 -13.41
N SER A 453 -8.74 -25.35 -12.56
CA SER A 453 -8.62 -25.16 -11.10
C SER A 453 -7.35 -24.40 -10.75
N SER A 454 -7.42 -23.46 -9.81
CA SER A 454 -6.22 -22.80 -9.26
C SER A 454 -5.44 -23.70 -8.29
N ALA A 455 -6.08 -24.75 -7.74
CA ALA A 455 -5.44 -25.66 -6.79
C ALA A 455 -4.30 -26.45 -7.47
N SER A 456 -3.19 -26.63 -6.75
CA SER A 456 -2.07 -27.46 -7.20
C SER A 456 -2.38 -28.96 -7.04
N THR A 457 -3.11 -29.31 -5.98
CA THR A 457 -3.52 -30.67 -5.66
C THR A 457 -5.02 -30.74 -5.39
N ILE A 458 -5.69 -31.74 -5.96
CA ILE A 458 -7.13 -31.99 -5.80
C ILE A 458 -7.33 -33.42 -5.30
N TYR A 459 -8.08 -33.57 -4.21
CA TYR A 459 -8.41 -34.84 -3.59
C TYR A 459 -9.84 -35.23 -3.94
N LEU A 460 -10.02 -36.37 -4.61
CA LEU A 460 -11.33 -36.95 -4.88
C LEU A 460 -11.53 -38.18 -3.99
N LEU A 461 -12.49 -38.10 -3.08
CA LEU A 461 -12.72 -39.08 -2.04
C LEU A 461 -14.10 -39.72 -2.27
N PHE A 462 -14.12 -40.99 -2.66
CA PHE A 462 -15.36 -41.73 -2.91
C PHE A 462 -15.53 -42.85 -1.89
N ASP A 463 -16.61 -42.80 -1.12
CA ASP A 463 -16.86 -43.79 -0.07
C ASP A 463 -17.78 -44.90 -0.59
N ARG A 464 -17.41 -46.16 -0.35
CA ARG A 464 -18.18 -47.35 -0.68
C ARG A 464 -18.55 -47.45 -2.15
N ILE A 465 -17.54 -47.63 -2.99
CA ILE A 465 -17.75 -47.86 -4.43
C ILE A 465 -18.28 -49.28 -4.73
N ASP A 466 -18.07 -50.26 -3.84
CA ASP A 466 -18.57 -51.67 -3.90
C ASP A 466 -20.11 -51.81 -3.95
N LEU A 467 -20.75 -50.66 -3.91
CA LEU A 467 -22.12 -50.44 -3.62
C LEU A 467 -22.83 -49.86 -4.86
N PHE A 468 -22.06 -49.59 -5.92
CA PHE A 468 -22.47 -49.16 -7.27
C PHE A 468 -22.97 -50.29 -8.17
N ASP A 469 -22.61 -51.55 -7.91
CA ASP A 469 -23.08 -52.72 -8.68
C ASP A 469 -24.60 -52.77 -8.83
N LYS A 470 -25.33 -52.24 -7.84
CA LYS A 470 -26.80 -52.14 -7.84
C LYS A 470 -27.36 -51.26 -8.97
N HIS A 471 -26.50 -50.53 -9.68
CA HIS A 471 -26.84 -49.65 -10.79
C HIS A 471 -26.30 -50.15 -12.14
N GLY A 472 -25.82 -51.40 -12.21
CA GLY A 472 -25.31 -51.99 -13.45
C GLY A 472 -23.95 -51.43 -13.89
N VAL A 473 -23.21 -50.80 -12.97
CA VAL A 473 -21.84 -50.30 -13.20
C VAL A 473 -20.93 -51.00 -12.22
N SER A 474 -19.95 -51.76 -12.74
CA SER A 474 -18.93 -52.39 -11.89
C SER A 474 -18.06 -51.32 -11.23
N PRO A 475 -17.67 -51.48 -9.95
CA PRO A 475 -16.66 -50.67 -9.28
C PRO A 475 -15.36 -50.54 -10.10
N VAL A 476 -14.99 -51.59 -10.85
CA VAL A 476 -13.84 -51.58 -11.76
C VAL A 476 -14.02 -50.54 -12.85
N ASP A 477 -15.14 -50.56 -13.57
CA ASP A 477 -15.43 -49.59 -14.64
C ASP A 477 -15.46 -48.14 -14.13
N PHE A 478 -15.93 -47.96 -12.89
CA PHE A 478 -15.88 -46.66 -12.23
C PHE A 478 -14.44 -46.21 -11.94
N ILE A 479 -13.58 -47.08 -11.40
CA ILE A 479 -12.16 -46.78 -11.19
C ILE A 479 -11.45 -46.50 -12.51
N ILE A 480 -11.70 -47.29 -13.55
CA ILE A 480 -11.17 -47.07 -14.90
C ILE A 480 -11.52 -45.66 -15.39
N SER A 481 -12.74 -45.23 -15.13
CA SER A 481 -13.22 -43.90 -15.47
C SER A 481 -12.46 -42.82 -14.69
N LEU A 482 -12.22 -43.00 -13.39
CA LEU A 482 -11.46 -42.08 -12.55
C LEU A 482 -9.98 -41.98 -12.93
N LEU A 483 -9.37 -43.04 -13.46
CA LEU A 483 -7.99 -43.04 -13.92
C LEU A 483 -7.75 -42.06 -15.07
N ARG A 484 -8.78 -41.66 -15.82
CA ARG A 484 -8.67 -40.61 -16.85
C ARG A 484 -8.46 -39.23 -16.24
N VAL A 485 -9.19 -38.94 -15.17
CA VAL A 485 -9.09 -37.69 -14.41
C VAL A 485 -7.69 -37.49 -13.82
N ILE A 486 -7.03 -38.57 -13.43
CA ILE A 486 -5.65 -38.55 -12.89
C ILE A 486 -4.62 -38.14 -13.95
N LYS A 487 -4.93 -38.28 -15.24
CA LYS A 487 -4.02 -37.95 -16.35
C LYS A 487 -4.07 -36.49 -16.79
N VAL A 488 -4.92 -35.66 -16.17
CA VAL A 488 -4.98 -34.22 -16.45
C VAL A 488 -3.60 -33.60 -16.20
N GLN A 489 -3.05 -32.93 -17.21
CA GLN A 489 -1.70 -32.37 -17.17
C GLN A 489 -1.64 -31.15 -16.25
N GLY A 490 -0.49 -30.96 -15.59
CA GLY A 490 -0.22 -29.77 -14.77
C GLY A 490 -0.88 -29.74 -13.40
N LYS A 491 -1.65 -30.79 -13.04
CA LYS A 491 -2.33 -30.91 -11.74
C LYS A 491 -1.99 -32.23 -11.06
N VAL A 492 -1.96 -32.21 -9.72
CA VAL A 492 -1.81 -33.42 -8.91
C VAL A 492 -3.19 -33.85 -8.43
N VAL A 493 -3.69 -34.97 -8.96
CA VAL A 493 -5.01 -35.50 -8.60
C VAL A 493 -4.85 -36.73 -7.73
N LYS A 494 -5.36 -36.67 -6.50
CA LYS A 494 -5.28 -37.72 -5.50
C LYS A 494 -6.65 -38.35 -5.32
N VAL A 495 -6.84 -39.55 -5.87
CA VAL A 495 -8.11 -40.27 -5.74
C VAL A 495 -7.99 -41.28 -4.60
N LEU A 496 -8.94 -41.26 -3.66
CA LEU A 496 -9.09 -42.26 -2.60
C LEU A 496 -10.47 -42.88 -2.72
N VAL A 497 -10.52 -44.20 -2.79
CA VAL A 497 -11.78 -44.95 -2.81
C VAL A 497 -11.81 -46.00 -1.70
N THR A 498 -12.96 -46.21 -1.08
CA THR A 498 -13.17 -47.31 -0.12
C THR A 498 -14.11 -48.36 -0.70
N ALA A 499 -13.88 -49.63 -0.37
CA ALA A 499 -14.70 -50.75 -0.82
C ALA A 499 -14.78 -51.88 0.23
N GLU A 500 -15.92 -52.57 0.29
CA GLU A 500 -16.06 -53.80 1.09
C GLU A 500 -15.29 -54.97 0.45
N GLY A 501 -14.39 -55.58 1.23
CA GLY A 501 -13.40 -56.55 0.76
C GLY A 501 -13.99 -57.79 0.08
N VAL A 502 -15.10 -58.34 0.58
CA VAL A 502 -15.73 -59.55 0.01
C VAL A 502 -16.26 -59.29 -1.40
N ARG A 503 -16.83 -58.10 -1.63
CA ARG A 503 -17.34 -57.71 -2.96
C ARG A 503 -16.20 -57.31 -3.88
N TRP A 504 -15.29 -56.51 -3.33
CA TRP A 504 -14.09 -56.02 -4.02
C TRP A 504 -13.19 -57.15 -4.53
N LYS A 505 -13.10 -58.30 -3.84
CA LYS A 505 -12.22 -59.40 -4.26
C LYS A 505 -12.50 -59.90 -5.69
N LYS A 506 -13.78 -59.94 -6.10
CA LYS A 506 -14.15 -60.33 -7.48
C LYS A 506 -13.69 -59.30 -8.50
N ASP A 507 -13.85 -58.02 -8.16
CA ASP A 507 -13.39 -56.88 -8.96
C ASP A 507 -11.86 -56.81 -9.02
N GLU A 508 -11.18 -57.17 -7.93
CA GLU A 508 -9.72 -57.25 -7.83
C GLU A 508 -9.16 -58.34 -8.75
N GLU A 509 -9.79 -59.52 -8.79
CA GLU A 509 -9.41 -60.60 -9.71
C GLU A 509 -9.59 -60.16 -11.18
N LEU A 510 -10.63 -59.37 -11.48
CA LEU A 510 -10.84 -58.78 -12.81
C LEU A 510 -9.75 -57.75 -13.15
N LEU A 511 -9.37 -56.87 -12.23
CA LEU A 511 -8.25 -55.94 -12.38
C LEU A 511 -6.90 -56.66 -12.48
N ALA A 512 -6.75 -57.81 -11.83
CA ALA A 512 -5.55 -58.64 -11.86
C ALA A 512 -5.40 -59.39 -13.20
N SER A 513 -6.51 -59.71 -13.86
CA SER A 513 -6.57 -60.43 -15.14
C SER A 513 -5.94 -59.66 -16.31
N ASN A 514 -5.75 -60.35 -17.46
CA ASN A 514 -5.21 -59.76 -18.69
C ASN A 514 -5.99 -58.53 -19.19
N ASN A 515 -7.28 -58.40 -18.87
CA ASN A 515 -8.07 -57.21 -19.22
C ASN A 515 -7.66 -55.99 -18.38
N GLY A 516 -7.20 -56.19 -17.15
CA GLY A 516 -6.59 -55.15 -16.32
C GLY A 516 -5.12 -54.86 -16.65
N LYS A 517 -4.49 -55.68 -17.49
CA LYS A 517 -3.12 -55.42 -17.98
C LYS A 517 -3.09 -54.23 -18.94
N ALA A 518 -4.02 -54.13 -19.88
CA ALA A 518 -4.13 -52.96 -20.77
C ALA A 518 -4.41 -51.64 -20.02
N LEU A 519 -5.01 -51.72 -18.84
CA LEU A 519 -5.21 -50.60 -17.92
C LEU A 519 -3.94 -50.19 -17.19
N ARG A 520 -3.13 -51.17 -16.79
CA ARG A 520 -1.80 -50.96 -16.21
C ARG A 520 -0.78 -50.50 -17.25
N ASP A 521 -0.86 -50.98 -18.48
CA ASP A 521 0.07 -50.61 -19.56
C ASP A 521 -0.02 -49.11 -19.94
N GLY A 522 -1.08 -48.41 -19.52
CA GLY A 522 -1.25 -46.96 -19.68
C GLY A 522 -1.05 -46.14 -18.40
N LEU A 523 -0.61 -46.75 -17.29
CA LEU A 523 -0.33 -46.11 -16.01
C LEU A 523 1.08 -46.49 -15.56
N GLU A 524 1.88 -45.54 -15.09
CA GLU A 524 3.14 -45.91 -14.45
C GLU A 524 2.84 -46.66 -13.14
N ASP A 525 3.68 -47.64 -12.76
CA ASP A 525 3.51 -48.49 -11.55
C ASP A 525 3.30 -47.69 -10.24
N GLU A 526 3.67 -46.41 -10.24
CA GLU A 526 3.48 -45.49 -9.11
C GLU A 526 2.07 -44.89 -9.01
N GLN A 527 1.27 -44.93 -10.08
CA GLN A 527 -0.04 -44.26 -10.16
C GLN A 527 -1.19 -45.09 -9.57
N LEU A 528 -1.02 -46.41 -9.45
CA LEU A 528 -2.00 -47.32 -8.89
C LEU A 528 -1.44 -48.02 -7.66
N ILE A 529 -1.78 -47.52 -6.47
CA ILE A 529 -1.39 -48.14 -5.20
C ILE A 529 -2.56 -49.00 -4.75
N LEU A 530 -2.54 -50.26 -5.20
CA LEU A 530 -3.55 -51.23 -4.83
C LEU A 530 -3.15 -51.93 -3.52
N LYS A 531 -4.05 -51.80 -2.55
CA LYS A 531 -4.34 -52.75 -1.46
C LYS A 531 -3.66 -52.49 -0.12
N LEU A 532 -4.49 -52.10 0.83
CA LEU A 532 -4.34 -52.39 2.25
C LEU A 532 -5.51 -53.29 2.64
N GLN A 533 -5.28 -54.60 2.66
CA GLN A 533 -6.29 -55.55 3.11
C GLN A 533 -6.18 -55.68 4.62
N TRP A 534 -7.11 -55.04 5.34
CA TRP A 534 -7.23 -55.22 6.78
C TRP A 534 -8.42 -56.10 7.11
N MET A 535 -8.17 -57.17 7.86
CA MET A 535 -9.21 -57.79 8.67
C MET A 535 -9.29 -56.99 9.95
N GLN A 536 -10.49 -56.59 10.36
CA GLN A 536 -10.69 -56.06 11.69
C GLN A 536 -10.14 -57.13 12.66
N PRO A 537 -9.11 -56.84 13.46
CA PRO A 537 -8.64 -57.83 14.43
C PRO A 537 -9.86 -58.17 15.28
N GLU A 538 -10.18 -59.45 15.39
CA GLU A 538 -10.96 -59.88 16.53
C GLU A 538 -10.17 -59.35 17.73
N ALA A 539 -10.82 -58.61 18.63
CA ALA A 539 -10.22 -58.40 19.94
C ALA A 539 -10.04 -59.82 20.48
N GLU A 540 -8.86 -60.41 20.28
CA GLU A 540 -8.41 -61.54 21.06
C GLU A 540 -8.69 -61.11 22.50
N ASP A 541 -9.30 -62.00 23.28
CA ASP A 541 -9.34 -61.89 24.72
C ASP A 541 -7.87 -61.89 25.19
N SER A 542 -7.15 -60.78 25.00
CA SER A 542 -5.89 -60.52 25.65
C SER A 542 -6.25 -60.56 27.13
N GLU A 543 -5.81 -61.63 27.78
CA GLU A 543 -5.88 -61.84 29.20
C GLU A 543 -5.34 -60.58 29.90
N TRP A 544 -6.24 -59.64 30.19
CA TRP A 544 -6.05 -58.69 31.28
C TRP A 544 -6.47 -59.44 32.54
N ASN A 545 -5.54 -60.28 33.03
CA ASN A 545 -5.36 -60.52 34.44
C ASN A 545 -4.30 -59.55 34.96
#